data_AF-A0A1V5AUY6-F1
#
_entry.id   AF-A0A1V5AUY6-F1
#
_cell.length_a   1.000
_cell.length_b   1.000
_cell.length_c   1.000
_cell.angle_alpha   90.00
_cell.angle_beta   90.00
_cell.angle_gamma   90.00
#
_symmetry.space_group_name_H-M   'P 1'
#
loop_
_entity.id
_entity.type
_entity.pdbx_description
1 polymer ?
#
loop_
_entity_poly.entity_id
_entity_poly.type
_entity_poly.pdbx_seq_one_letter_code
_entity_poly.pdbx_strand_id
1 'polypeptide(L)'
;MSLLQIEKRQAGLSSFLGMQIPLGADEVAYLCGRTGTFAVAKALGKFFYLETQADEIVLFTEPEDLMVASSFGVGKKIRRGLRCTIYQLRELDAPLIVLPKGHPASPRLKSVISIGPRTTFSCRIQPGTHPEQDVLCGPEEFHGMEVLANPGGAEIAGYEEFSGEIIVEKL
;
A
#
# COMPACT_ATOMS: atom_id res chain seq x y z
N MET A 1 10.00 48.93 8.79
CA MET A 1 10.05 47.46 9.00
C MET A 1 11.04 46.92 7.99
N SER A 2 12.19 46.42 8.44
CA SER A 2 13.29 46.04 7.54
C SER A 2 13.02 44.68 6.87
N LEU A 3 13.59 44.47 5.68
CA LEU A 3 13.53 43.22 4.90
C LEU A 3 13.86 41.95 5.72
N LEU A 4 14.57 42.09 6.85
CA LEU A 4 14.96 41.01 7.76
C LEU A 4 13.78 40.33 8.50
N GLN A 5 12.57 40.90 8.46
CA GLN A 5 11.38 40.25 9.03
C GLN A 5 10.66 39.31 8.06
N ILE A 6 10.97 39.35 6.76
CA ILE A 6 10.36 38.45 5.76
C ILE A 6 11.12 37.12 5.70
N GLU A 7 12.44 37.11 5.92
CA GLU A 7 13.25 35.88 5.91
C GLU A 7 13.00 34.95 7.12
N LYS A 8 12.40 35.44 8.21
CA LYS A 8 12.15 34.64 9.42
C LYS A 8 10.84 33.82 9.41
N ARG A 9 10.05 33.86 8.32
CA ARG A 9 8.86 32.99 8.15
C ARG A 9 9.10 31.75 7.28
N GLN A 10 10.33 31.52 6.82
CA GLN A 10 10.71 30.32 6.06
C GLN A 10 11.47 29.26 6.86
N ALA A 11 11.53 29.39 8.19
CA ALA A 11 12.20 28.43 9.08
C ALA A 11 11.18 27.59 9.89
N GLY A 12 10.16 27.05 9.21
CA GLY A 12 9.07 26.31 9.86
C GLY A 12 8.35 25.27 8.99
N LEU A 13 8.80 25.02 7.76
CA LEU A 13 8.49 23.77 7.07
C LEU A 13 9.72 22.87 7.20
N SER A 14 9.78 22.11 8.30
CA SER A 14 10.51 20.86 8.26
C SER A 14 9.88 20.05 7.14
N SER A 15 10.63 19.84 6.08
CA SER A 15 10.27 18.98 4.97
C SER A 15 9.84 17.61 5.49
N PHE A 16 8.55 17.33 5.54
CA PHE A 16 8.04 15.97 5.44
C PHE A 16 8.33 15.52 4.00
N LEU A 17 9.58 15.19 3.72
CA LEU A 17 10.07 14.86 2.39
C LEU A 17 9.62 13.44 2.08
N GLY A 18 8.37 13.23 1.69
CA GLY A 18 7.87 11.92 1.28
C GLY A 18 8.75 11.33 0.16
N MET A 19 9.07 10.05 0.27
CA MET A 19 9.86 9.36 -0.74
C MET A 19 8.99 9.07 -1.96
N GLN A 20 9.42 9.56 -3.12
CA GLN A 20 8.70 9.36 -4.37
C GLN A 20 9.15 8.07 -5.07
N ILE A 21 8.18 7.24 -5.46
CA ILE A 21 8.38 6.02 -6.22
C ILE A 21 7.70 6.21 -7.58
N PRO A 22 8.46 6.49 -8.65
CA PRO A 22 7.93 6.48 -10.01
C PRO A 22 7.38 5.11 -10.35
N LEU A 23 6.20 5.06 -10.96
CA LEU A 23 5.52 3.81 -11.26
C LEU A 23 4.71 3.88 -12.55
N GLY A 24 5.07 3.05 -13.52
CA GLY A 24 4.30 2.85 -14.75
C GLY A 24 3.03 2.01 -14.55
N ALA A 25 2.17 1.97 -15.58
CA ALA A 25 0.93 1.20 -15.55
C ALA A 25 1.15 -0.32 -15.46
N ASP A 26 2.23 -0.82 -16.08
CA ASP A 26 2.63 -2.22 -16.16
C ASP A 26 3.74 -2.57 -15.15
N GLU A 27 3.92 -1.75 -14.12
CA GLU A 27 4.98 -1.91 -13.13
C GLU A 27 4.42 -2.17 -11.73
N VAL A 28 5.25 -2.84 -10.94
CA VAL A 28 5.05 -3.05 -9.51
C VAL A 28 6.32 -2.67 -8.78
N ALA A 29 6.21 -1.78 -7.80
CA ALA A 29 7.29 -1.42 -6.90
C ALA A 29 7.19 -2.25 -5.62
N TYR A 30 8.30 -2.79 -5.15
CA TYR A 30 8.41 -3.49 -3.88
C TYR A 30 9.27 -2.68 -2.92
N LEU A 31 8.77 -2.46 -1.71
CA LEU A 31 9.60 -2.02 -0.58
C LEU A 31 9.91 -3.24 0.28
N CYS A 32 11.17 -3.66 0.23
CA CYS A 32 11.69 -4.83 0.92
C CYS A 32 12.35 -4.40 2.24
N GLY A 33 11.61 -4.48 3.34
CA GLY A 33 12.12 -4.24 4.69
C GLY A 33 12.92 -5.44 5.24
N ARG A 34 13.19 -5.40 6.55
CA ARG A 34 13.92 -6.46 7.26
C ARG A 34 13.04 -7.66 7.58
N THR A 35 11.77 -7.41 7.89
CA THR A 35 10.80 -8.39 8.39
C THR A 35 9.57 -8.54 7.51
N GLY A 36 9.32 -7.58 6.62
CA GLY A 36 8.24 -7.65 5.65
C GLY A 36 8.56 -7.04 4.31
N THR A 37 7.59 -7.15 3.42
CA THR A 37 7.63 -6.56 2.09
C THR A 37 6.24 -6.11 1.74
N PHE A 38 6.12 -4.93 1.15
CA PHE A 38 4.89 -4.53 0.48
C PHE A 38 5.16 -4.18 -0.98
N ALA A 39 4.13 -4.32 -1.80
CA ALA A 39 4.12 -4.06 -3.22
C ALA A 39 3.09 -2.99 -3.54
N VAL A 40 3.39 -2.13 -4.51
CA VAL A 40 2.54 -1.01 -4.94
C VAL A 40 2.38 -1.08 -6.46
N ALA A 41 1.14 -0.97 -6.95
CA ALA A 41 0.80 -0.96 -8.38
C ALA A 41 -0.33 0.04 -8.69
N LYS A 42 -0.32 0.55 -9.93
CA LYS A 42 -1.46 1.14 -10.67
C LYS A 42 -2.80 0.43 -10.44
N ALA A 43 -3.86 1.05 -9.91
CA ALA A 43 -5.24 0.52 -10.00
C ALA A 43 -5.89 0.79 -11.37
N LEU A 44 -5.44 1.83 -12.08
CA LEU A 44 -5.80 2.16 -13.47
C LEU A 44 -7.28 2.51 -13.68
N GLY A 45 -7.98 2.99 -12.65
CA GLY A 45 -9.38 3.36 -12.77
C GLY A 45 -10.33 2.18 -12.95
N LYS A 46 -9.85 0.96 -12.63
CA LYS A 46 -10.69 -0.23 -12.64
C LYS A 46 -11.65 -0.23 -11.46
N PHE A 47 -12.66 -1.10 -11.52
CA PHE A 47 -13.45 -1.43 -10.36
C PHE A 47 -13.07 -2.82 -9.83
N PHE A 48 -13.24 -3.03 -8.53
CA PHE A 48 -12.92 -4.30 -7.88
C PHE A 48 -14.10 -4.77 -7.05
N TYR A 49 -14.35 -6.08 -7.05
CA TYR A 49 -15.38 -6.69 -6.22
C TYR A 49 -14.80 -7.05 -4.87
N LEU A 50 -15.34 -6.47 -3.80
CA LEU A 50 -15.03 -6.78 -2.42
C LEU A 50 -16.12 -7.70 -1.88
N GLU A 51 -15.80 -8.99 -1.81
CA GLU A 51 -16.71 -10.02 -1.31
C GLU A 51 -16.59 -10.13 0.21
N THR A 52 -17.69 -9.90 0.92
CA THR A 52 -17.79 -10.10 2.36
C THR A 52 -18.69 -11.30 2.68
N GLN A 53 -18.90 -11.63 3.94
CA GLN A 53 -19.83 -12.70 4.29
C GLN A 53 -21.30 -12.35 3.96
N ALA A 54 -21.65 -11.06 3.96
CA ALA A 54 -23.02 -10.59 3.87
C ALA A 54 -23.37 -10.04 2.48
N ASP A 55 -22.44 -9.27 1.91
CA ASP A 55 -22.66 -8.47 0.72
C ASP A 55 -21.41 -8.46 -0.18
N GLU A 56 -21.62 -8.18 -1.47
CA GLU A 56 -20.58 -7.81 -2.44
C GLU A 56 -20.58 -6.28 -2.59
N ILE A 57 -19.42 -5.66 -2.43
CA ILE A 57 -19.24 -4.20 -2.55
C ILE A 57 -18.38 -3.92 -3.79
N VAL A 58 -18.83 -3.03 -4.66
CA VAL A 58 -18.03 -2.58 -5.82
C VAL A 58 -17.18 -1.39 -5.41
N LEU A 59 -15.86 -1.54 -5.49
CA LEU A 59 -14.87 -0.50 -5.24
C LEU A 59 -14.51 0.17 -6.57
N PHE A 60 -14.90 1.43 -6.75
CA PHE A 60 -14.47 2.24 -7.89
C PHE A 60 -13.16 2.94 -7.57
N THR A 61 -12.24 2.99 -8.54
CA THR A 61 -10.95 3.67 -8.39
C THR A 61 -10.75 4.73 -9.46
N GLU A 62 -9.88 5.69 -9.19
CA GLU A 62 -9.35 6.62 -10.17
C GLU A 62 -8.10 6.04 -10.87
N PRO A 63 -7.69 6.56 -12.04
CA PRO A 63 -6.51 6.07 -12.77
C PRO A 63 -5.21 6.03 -11.95
N GLU A 64 -5.08 6.96 -11.01
CA GLU A 64 -3.89 7.14 -10.17
C GLU A 64 -3.96 6.40 -8.83
N ASP A 65 -5.13 5.87 -8.46
CA ASP A 65 -5.27 5.09 -7.25
C ASP A 65 -4.34 3.87 -7.26
N LEU A 66 -3.99 3.40 -6.07
CA LEU A 66 -2.98 2.38 -5.89
C LEU A 66 -3.59 1.09 -5.34
N MET A 67 -2.99 -0.02 -5.74
CA MET A 67 -3.14 -1.32 -5.12
C MET A 67 -1.90 -1.57 -4.26
N VAL A 68 -2.07 -1.65 -2.94
CA VAL A 68 -0.98 -1.84 -1.98
C VAL A 68 -1.13 -3.20 -1.32
N ALA A 69 -0.25 -4.15 -1.65
CA ALA A 69 -0.26 -5.49 -1.07
C ALA A 69 0.88 -5.68 -0.08
N SER A 70 0.64 -6.30 1.07
CA SER A 70 1.62 -6.45 2.17
C SER A 70 1.73 -7.88 2.65
N SER A 71 2.93 -8.27 3.10
CA SER A 71 3.23 -9.59 3.65
C SER A 71 4.24 -9.50 4.81
N PHE A 72 4.03 -10.33 5.83
CA PHE A 72 5.00 -10.62 6.89
C PHE A 72 6.06 -11.62 6.41
N GLY A 73 6.94 -11.15 5.53
CA GLY A 73 8.10 -11.91 5.07
C GLY A 73 8.89 -11.17 4.00
N VAL A 74 10.05 -11.70 3.64
CA VAL A 74 10.99 -11.08 2.70
C VAL A 74 11.42 -12.02 1.58
N GLY A 75 12.04 -11.46 0.54
CA GLY A 75 12.70 -12.20 -0.54
C GLY A 75 11.80 -12.61 -1.71
N LYS A 76 12.40 -13.31 -2.69
CA LYS A 76 11.79 -13.58 -4.00
C LYS A 76 10.47 -14.37 -3.95
N LYS A 77 10.27 -15.24 -2.94
CA LYS A 77 9.01 -15.96 -2.76
C LYS A 77 7.88 -14.98 -2.42
N ILE A 78 8.14 -14.04 -1.51
CA ILE A 78 7.15 -13.07 -1.06
C ILE A 78 6.82 -12.08 -2.18
N ARG A 79 7.83 -11.51 -2.86
CA ARG A 79 7.58 -10.62 -4.01
C ARG A 79 6.69 -11.25 -5.07
N ARG A 80 6.98 -12.50 -5.46
CA ARG A 80 6.13 -13.25 -6.40
C ARG A 80 4.71 -13.47 -5.89
N GLY A 81 4.54 -13.72 -4.60
CA GLY A 81 3.22 -13.84 -3.98
C GLY A 81 2.44 -12.54 -4.03
N LEU A 82 3.06 -11.43 -3.63
CA LEU A 82 2.45 -10.10 -3.68
C LEU A 82 2.06 -9.70 -5.12
N ARG A 83 2.95 -9.95 -6.09
CA ARG A 83 2.66 -9.75 -7.50
C ARG A 83 1.47 -10.56 -7.97
N CYS A 84 1.41 -11.84 -7.59
CA CYS A 84 0.29 -12.72 -7.93
C CYS A 84 -1.02 -12.20 -7.35
N THR A 85 -1.02 -11.72 -6.10
CA THR A 85 -2.20 -11.10 -5.48
C THR A 85 -2.69 -9.90 -6.27
N ILE A 86 -1.80 -8.96 -6.62
CA ILE A 86 -2.16 -7.79 -7.44
C ILE A 86 -2.64 -8.24 -8.83
N TYR A 87 -1.93 -9.15 -9.47
CA TYR A 87 -2.24 -9.63 -10.83
C TYR A 87 -3.61 -10.32 -10.89
N GLN A 88 -3.94 -11.17 -9.92
CA GLN A 88 -5.24 -11.83 -9.87
C GLN A 88 -6.39 -10.83 -9.78
N LEU A 89 -6.25 -9.79 -8.95
CA LEU A 89 -7.29 -8.79 -8.76
C LEU A 89 -7.37 -7.83 -9.96
N ARG A 90 -6.22 -7.37 -10.48
CA ARG A 90 -6.17 -6.33 -11.51
C ARG A 90 -6.32 -6.86 -12.94
N GLU A 91 -5.73 -8.01 -13.24
CA GLU A 91 -5.66 -8.52 -14.62
C GLU A 91 -6.59 -9.70 -14.87
N LEU A 92 -6.98 -10.42 -13.82
CA LEU A 92 -7.86 -11.59 -13.91
C LEU A 92 -9.24 -11.35 -13.28
N ASP A 93 -9.51 -10.12 -12.84
CA ASP A 93 -10.78 -9.69 -12.24
C ASP A 93 -11.26 -10.58 -11.08
N ALA A 94 -10.32 -11.19 -10.34
CA ALA A 94 -10.65 -11.98 -9.17
C ALA A 94 -11.26 -11.08 -8.08
N PRO A 95 -12.22 -11.59 -7.29
CA PRO A 95 -12.76 -10.83 -6.17
C PRO A 95 -11.74 -10.73 -5.03
N LEU A 96 -11.74 -9.58 -4.35
CA LEU A 96 -11.07 -9.38 -3.08
C LEU A 96 -11.95 -9.92 -1.94
N ILE A 97 -11.51 -10.99 -1.30
CA ILE A 97 -12.28 -11.66 -0.24
C ILE A 97 -11.91 -11.08 1.13
N VAL A 98 -12.89 -10.53 1.84
CA VAL A 98 -12.78 -10.09 3.23
C VAL A 98 -13.31 -11.18 4.15
N LEU A 99 -12.45 -11.69 5.03
CA LEU A 99 -12.83 -12.73 5.97
C LEU A 99 -13.42 -12.13 7.25
N PRO A 100 -14.44 -12.76 7.85
CA PRO A 100 -14.92 -12.32 9.15
C PRO A 100 -13.85 -12.48 10.22
N LYS A 101 -13.92 -11.66 11.27
CA LYS A 101 -12.98 -11.71 12.38
C LYS A 101 -12.96 -13.12 13.01
N GLY A 102 -11.76 -13.66 13.22
CA GLY A 102 -11.59 -15.00 13.79
C GLY A 102 -11.76 -16.16 12.79
N HIS A 103 -11.93 -15.89 11.49
CA HIS A 103 -12.03 -16.96 10.49
C HIS A 103 -10.76 -17.83 10.47
N PRO A 104 -10.88 -19.17 10.40
CA PRO A 104 -9.73 -20.07 10.48
C PRO A 104 -8.74 -19.92 9.31
N ALA A 105 -9.13 -19.26 8.23
CA ALA A 105 -8.26 -18.96 7.09
C ALA A 105 -7.45 -17.66 7.27
N SER A 106 -7.87 -16.72 8.13
CA SER A 106 -7.15 -15.45 8.31
C SER A 106 -5.68 -15.64 8.71
N PRO A 107 -5.31 -16.58 9.62
CA PRO A 107 -3.89 -16.85 9.94
C PRO A 107 -3.08 -17.46 8.77
N ARG A 108 -3.78 -18.02 7.77
CA ARG A 108 -3.17 -18.60 6.57
C ARG A 108 -2.96 -17.57 5.46
N LEU A 109 -3.62 -16.41 5.52
CA LEU A 109 -3.39 -15.32 4.58
C LEU A 109 -1.94 -14.83 4.72
N LYS A 110 -1.15 -15.04 3.68
CA LYS A 110 0.25 -14.61 3.61
C LYS A 110 0.41 -13.24 2.96
N SER A 111 -0.64 -12.75 2.32
CA SER A 111 -0.71 -11.40 1.79
C SER A 111 -2.08 -10.82 2.06
N VAL A 112 -2.11 -9.52 2.32
CA VAL A 112 -3.31 -8.69 2.35
C VAL A 112 -3.14 -7.57 1.34
N ILE A 113 -4.23 -6.91 0.96
CA ILE A 113 -4.21 -5.80 0.01
C ILE A 113 -5.18 -4.71 0.45
N SER A 114 -4.84 -3.49 0.07
CA SER A 114 -5.62 -2.26 0.18
C SER A 114 -5.69 -1.62 -1.21
N ILE A 115 -6.82 -1.02 -1.57
CA ILE A 115 -7.04 -0.43 -2.90
C ILE A 115 -7.68 0.95 -2.73
N GLY A 116 -7.02 2.00 -3.22
CA GLY A 116 -7.53 3.37 -3.19
C GLY A 116 -6.44 4.44 -3.27
N PRO A 117 -6.77 5.70 -2.96
CA PRO A 117 -5.84 6.84 -3.06
C PRO A 117 -4.81 6.89 -1.92
N ARG A 118 -5.07 6.20 -0.81
CA ARG A 118 -4.23 6.20 0.40
C ARG A 118 -4.27 4.84 1.06
N THR A 119 -3.14 4.42 1.61
CA THR A 119 -3.05 3.25 2.49
C THR A 119 -2.15 3.56 3.68
N THR A 120 -2.66 3.35 4.89
CA THR A 120 -1.91 3.51 6.14
C THR A 120 -1.60 2.14 6.75
N PHE A 121 -0.34 1.92 7.13
CA PHE A 121 0.09 0.65 7.71
C PHE A 121 -0.14 0.58 9.23
N SER A 122 -0.70 -0.55 9.69
CA SER A 122 -0.91 -0.82 11.11
C SER A 122 -0.50 -2.24 11.51
N CYS A 123 0.38 -2.37 12.52
CA CYS A 123 0.71 -3.66 13.12
C CYS A 123 -0.30 -4.09 14.21
N ARG A 124 -1.32 -3.26 14.47
CA ARG A 124 -2.29 -3.46 15.57
C ARG A 124 -3.63 -4.04 15.10
N ILE A 125 -3.74 -4.40 13.83
CA ILE A 125 -4.97 -4.92 13.23
C ILE A 125 -4.82 -6.38 12.80
N GLN A 126 -5.93 -7.12 12.80
CA GLN A 126 -5.96 -8.49 12.31
C GLN A 126 -5.91 -8.51 10.76
N PRO A 127 -5.03 -9.33 10.15
CA PRO A 127 -4.94 -9.46 8.69
C PRO A 127 -6.24 -9.93 8.03
N GLY A 128 -6.65 -9.24 6.96
CA GLY A 128 -7.73 -9.67 6.06
C GLY A 128 -9.14 -9.59 6.64
N THR A 129 -9.34 -8.82 7.72
CA THR A 129 -10.63 -8.69 8.41
C THR A 129 -11.22 -7.29 8.40
N HIS A 130 -10.53 -6.32 7.79
CA HIS A 130 -10.95 -4.92 7.74
C HIS A 130 -11.49 -4.64 6.35
N PRO A 131 -12.79 -4.33 6.20
CA PRO A 131 -13.33 -3.92 4.91
C PRO A 131 -12.81 -2.55 4.50
N GLU A 132 -12.36 -1.72 5.45
CA GLU A 132 -11.81 -0.40 5.19
C GLU A 132 -10.51 -0.53 4.36
N GLN A 133 -10.58 -0.10 3.09
CA GLN A 133 -9.48 -0.17 2.12
C GLN A 133 -8.51 1.02 2.22
N ASP A 134 -8.42 1.63 3.39
CA ASP A 134 -7.46 2.70 3.71
C ASP A 134 -6.42 2.26 4.75
N VAL A 135 -6.58 1.08 5.34
CA VAL A 135 -5.68 0.52 6.35
C VAL A 135 -5.19 -0.87 5.97
N LEU A 136 -3.89 -1.11 6.12
CA LEU A 136 -3.26 -2.38 5.75
C LEU A 136 -2.42 -2.94 6.90
N CYS A 137 -2.55 -4.24 7.15
CA CYS A 137 -1.72 -4.88 8.15
C CYS A 137 -0.28 -5.03 7.63
N GLY A 138 0.69 -4.77 8.50
CA GLY A 138 2.10 -4.92 8.16
C GLY A 138 2.96 -5.19 9.40
N PRO A 139 4.23 -5.60 9.18
CA PRO A 139 5.20 -5.67 10.26
C PRO A 139 5.38 -4.32 10.95
N GLU A 140 5.88 -4.35 12.18
CA GLU A 140 6.11 -3.17 13.02
C GLU A 140 6.96 -2.11 12.33
N GLU A 141 7.91 -2.51 11.49
CA GLU A 141 8.78 -1.58 10.74
C GLU A 141 8.03 -0.69 9.74
N PHE A 142 6.80 -1.04 9.36
CA PHE A 142 5.96 -0.21 8.50
C PHE A 142 4.87 0.52 9.28
N HIS A 143 4.77 0.33 10.60
CA HIS A 143 3.68 0.92 11.37
C HIS A 143 3.70 2.46 11.28
N GLY A 144 2.56 3.05 10.88
CA GLY A 144 2.43 4.49 10.72
C GLY A 144 2.95 5.02 9.37
N MET A 145 3.57 4.18 8.53
CA MET A 145 3.88 4.56 7.16
C MET A 145 2.60 4.72 6.33
N GLU A 146 2.66 5.65 5.38
CA GLU A 146 1.56 5.92 4.46
C GLU A 146 2.02 5.79 3.02
N VAL A 147 1.18 5.20 2.18
CA VAL A 147 1.33 5.15 0.73
C VAL A 147 0.24 6.02 0.14
N LEU A 148 0.63 7.05 -0.60
CA LEU A 148 -0.26 8.03 -1.21
C LEU A 148 -0.15 7.95 -2.72
N ALA A 149 -1.30 7.88 -3.39
CA ALA A 149 -1.42 7.98 -4.83
C ALA A 149 -0.99 9.35 -5.33
N ASN A 150 -0.20 9.38 -6.41
CA ASN A 150 0.07 10.61 -7.15
C ASN A 150 0.22 10.33 -8.65
N PRO A 151 0.11 11.34 -9.53
CA PRO A 151 0.16 11.11 -10.98
C PRO A 151 1.42 10.39 -11.49
N GLY A 152 2.54 10.51 -10.79
CA GLY A 152 3.82 9.89 -11.16
C GLY A 152 4.03 8.48 -10.60
N GLY A 153 3.17 8.02 -9.69
CA GLY A 153 3.34 6.76 -8.98
C GLY A 153 2.86 6.86 -7.53
N ALA A 154 3.76 6.68 -6.58
CA ALA A 154 3.43 6.68 -5.16
C ALA A 154 4.36 7.58 -4.34
N GLU A 155 3.80 8.23 -3.34
CA GLU A 155 4.56 8.88 -2.27
C GLU A 155 4.48 8.04 -1.00
N ILE A 156 5.64 7.83 -0.38
CA ILE A 156 5.76 7.12 0.89
C ILE A 156 6.11 8.13 2.00
N ALA A 157 5.19 8.31 2.95
CA ALA A 157 5.36 9.20 4.09
C ALA A 157 5.59 8.40 5.39
N GLY A 158 6.11 9.07 6.43
CA GLY A 158 6.34 8.45 7.74
C GLY A 158 7.47 7.41 7.77
N TYR A 159 8.44 7.51 6.85
CA TYR A 159 9.48 6.50 6.61
C TYR A 159 10.80 6.77 7.32
N GLU A 160 10.85 7.60 8.37
CA GLU A 160 12.09 8.19 8.94
C GLU A 160 13.22 7.17 9.26
N GLU A 161 12.93 5.87 9.32
CA GLU A 161 13.88 4.78 9.56
C GLU A 161 13.87 3.63 8.52
N PHE A 162 13.22 3.78 7.35
CA PHE A 162 13.23 2.71 6.35
C PHE A 162 14.64 2.51 5.77
N SER A 163 15.23 1.33 6.02
CA SER A 163 16.57 0.93 5.59
C SER A 163 16.57 -0.22 4.58
N GLY A 164 15.43 -0.46 3.93
CA GLY A 164 15.23 -1.55 3.00
C GLY A 164 15.60 -1.24 1.54
N GLU A 165 15.34 -2.21 0.67
CA GLU A 165 15.56 -2.10 -0.77
C GLU A 165 14.25 -1.76 -1.49
N ILE A 166 14.33 -0.92 -2.51
CA ILE A 166 13.23 -0.66 -3.44
C ILE A 166 13.54 -1.33 -4.77
N ILE A 167 12.61 -2.16 -5.25
CA ILE A 167 12.75 -2.89 -6.51
C ILE A 167 11.54 -2.56 -7.37
N VAL A 168 11.74 -2.17 -8.62
CA VAL A 168 10.65 -2.00 -9.59
C VAL A 168 10.78 -3.09 -10.65
N GLU A 169 9.70 -3.83 -10.88
CA GLU A 169 9.63 -4.88 -11.89
C GLU A 169 8.36 -4.72 -12.73
N LYS A 170 8.28 -5.43 -13.86
CA LYS A 170 7.01 -5.59 -14.57
C LYS A 170 6.03 -6.45 -13.76
N LEU A 171 4.78 -6.00 -13.74
CA LEU A 171 3.65 -6.68 -13.11
C LEU A 171 3.23 -7.91 -13.92
#